data_AF-A0A813GBD9-F1
#
_entry.id   AF-A0A813GBD9-F1
#
_cell.length_a   1.000
_cell.length_b   1.000
_cell.length_c   1.000
_cell.angle_alpha   90.00
_cell.angle_beta   90.00
_cell.angle_gamma   90.00
#
_symmetry.space_group_name_H-M   'P 1'
#
loop_
_entity.id
_entity.type
_entity.pdbx_description
1 polymer ?
#
loop_
_entity_poly.entity_id
_entity_poly.type
_entity_poly.pdbx_seq_one_letter_code
_entity_poly.pdbx_strand_id
1 'polypeptide(L)'
;MSGQIAMWMCLGFALLGSITAKNITAQNITDTTTMSATSYAQNITDTTTMSATSSTTDANATTAPPTTAPPTTAPPTTAPPTTAPTTAAPGSVTVTTVVGTLAMSVANCTAFTGKAGVEVAVAAGIANASGVAASSVMVALSCPSRRLASGLLARRLADAVNAEYGITIPAGSTTISAASVTNAIVTEGATGLTSKIATAMTAANISGVNLTVTNVPEPTTTSTVSTTAAPSKQDSSARQVFTGSLAAVLAMAMAAFA
;
A
#
# COMPACT_ATOMS: atom_id res chain seq x y z
N MET A 1 -19.04 22.55 34.09
CA MET A 1 -18.03 21.48 34.27
C MET A 1 -17.62 21.03 32.87
N SER A 2 -16.61 21.72 32.34
CA SER A 2 -16.09 21.52 30.98
C SER A 2 -14.84 20.68 31.08
N GLY A 3 -14.86 19.47 30.52
CA GLY A 3 -13.72 18.56 30.49
C GLY A 3 -13.38 18.20 29.05
N GLN A 4 -12.20 18.64 28.62
CA GLN A 4 -11.63 18.45 27.28
C GLN A 4 -11.50 16.96 26.93
N ILE A 5 -11.94 16.58 25.73
CA ILE A 5 -11.50 15.33 25.08
C ILE A 5 -10.33 15.69 24.17
N ALA A 6 -9.15 15.24 24.57
CA ALA A 6 -7.89 15.45 23.90
C ALA A 6 -7.90 14.84 22.49
N MET A 7 -7.69 15.71 21.51
CA MET A 7 -7.43 15.39 20.12
C MET A 7 -6.03 14.79 20.03
N TRP A 8 -5.93 13.47 19.92
CA TRP A 8 -4.67 12.79 19.61
C TRP A 8 -4.39 12.95 18.11
N MET A 9 -3.71 14.06 17.76
CA MET A 9 -2.91 14.15 16.53
C MET A 9 -1.63 13.36 16.76
N CYS A 10 -1.51 12.17 16.16
CA CYS A 10 -0.22 11.49 16.05
C CYS A 10 0.64 12.22 15.01
N LEU A 11 1.44 13.12 15.56
CA LEU A 11 2.58 13.82 15.00
C LEU A 11 3.54 12.84 14.30
N GLY A 12 4.06 13.25 13.15
CA GLY A 12 4.91 12.44 12.29
C GLY A 12 6.24 12.02 12.94
N PHE A 13 6.71 10.86 12.49
CA PHE A 13 8.09 10.44 12.67
C PHE A 13 8.70 10.25 11.26
N ALA A 14 9.27 11.33 10.74
CA ALA A 14 10.19 11.25 9.61
C ALA A 14 11.49 10.64 10.14
N LEU A 15 11.68 9.34 9.92
CA LEU A 15 12.94 8.68 10.18
C LEU A 15 13.92 9.07 9.05
N LEU A 16 14.67 10.16 9.27
CA LEU A 16 15.91 10.42 8.55
C LEU A 16 16.89 9.30 8.93
N GLY A 17 16.91 8.24 8.14
CA GLY A 17 17.94 7.22 8.22
C GLY A 17 19.30 7.84 7.90
N SER A 18 20.18 7.89 8.90
CA SER A 18 21.57 8.26 8.71
C SER A 18 22.22 7.28 7.74
N ILE A 19 22.73 7.78 6.62
CA ILE A 19 23.56 7.01 5.69
C ILE A 19 24.91 6.78 6.40
N THR A 20 25.03 5.69 7.14
CA THR A 20 26.34 5.19 7.56
C THR A 20 27.00 4.59 6.33
N ALA A 21 27.87 5.39 5.69
CA ALA A 21 28.77 4.89 4.67
C ALA A 21 29.66 3.81 5.31
N LYS A 22 29.36 2.54 5.03
CA LYS A 22 30.29 1.45 5.29
C LYS A 22 31.49 1.69 4.39
N ASN A 23 32.63 1.95 5.03
CA ASN A 23 33.93 2.00 4.41
C ASN A 23 34.16 0.67 3.67
N ILE A 24 34.08 0.69 2.34
CA ILE A 24 34.40 -0.43 1.47
C ILE A 24 35.92 -0.57 1.53
N THR A 25 36.41 -1.41 2.44
CA THR A 25 37.78 -1.90 2.37
C THR A 25 37.87 -2.80 1.15
N ALA A 26 38.46 -2.28 0.08
CA ALA A 26 38.74 -2.99 -1.14
C ALA A 26 39.51 -4.28 -0.82
N GLN A 27 38.84 -5.43 -0.94
CA GLN A 27 39.56 -6.68 -1.11
C GLN A 27 39.99 -6.76 -2.57
N ASN A 28 41.31 -6.92 -2.71
CA ASN A 28 42.05 -7.08 -3.93
C ASN A 28 41.53 -8.31 -4.70
N ILE A 29 40.61 -8.10 -5.65
CA ILE A 29 40.25 -9.11 -6.64
C ILE A 29 41.13 -8.84 -7.85
N THR A 30 42.19 -9.65 -7.97
CA THR A 30 42.98 -9.77 -9.18
C THR A 30 42.16 -10.58 -10.18
N ASP A 31 41.42 -9.91 -11.07
CA ASP A 31 40.97 -10.56 -12.29
C ASP A 31 41.23 -9.65 -13.50
N THR A 32 42.17 -10.12 -14.31
CA THR A 32 42.67 -9.52 -15.53
C THR A 32 41.58 -9.58 -16.60
N THR A 33 40.82 -8.50 -16.78
CA THR A 33 40.14 -8.29 -18.07
C THR A 33 40.10 -6.82 -18.44
N THR A 34 40.98 -6.47 -19.37
CA THR A 34 41.06 -5.17 -20.03
C THR A 34 39.79 -4.94 -20.85
N MET A 35 38.94 -4.02 -20.43
CA MET A 35 38.11 -3.24 -21.36
C MET A 35 38.05 -1.78 -20.90
N SER A 36 38.69 -0.94 -21.71
CA SER A 36 38.72 0.51 -21.61
C SER A 36 37.36 1.07 -21.99
N ALA A 37 36.76 1.88 -21.11
CA ALA A 37 35.75 2.85 -21.48
C ALA A 37 35.78 4.05 -20.51
N THR A 38 36.06 5.19 -21.10
CA THR A 38 36.21 6.54 -20.57
C THR A 38 35.03 6.98 -19.68
N SER A 39 35.30 7.30 -18.42
CA SER A 39 34.34 7.92 -17.50
C SER A 39 34.34 9.44 -17.66
N TYR A 40 33.20 10.00 -18.09
CA TYR A 40 32.94 11.44 -18.03
C TYR A 40 32.21 11.74 -16.71
N ALA A 41 32.88 12.44 -15.79
CA ALA A 41 32.27 12.92 -14.56
C ALA A 41 31.52 14.22 -14.87
N GLN A 42 30.22 14.29 -14.57
CA GLN A 42 29.49 15.55 -14.51
C GLN A 42 28.89 15.73 -13.12
N ASN A 43 29.48 16.73 -12.48
CA ASN A 43 29.11 17.40 -11.25
C ASN A 43 27.97 18.37 -11.58
N ILE A 44 26.78 18.23 -10.98
CA ILE A 44 25.76 19.28 -11.05
C ILE A 44 25.22 19.54 -9.64
N THR A 45 25.83 20.56 -9.04
CA THR A 45 25.27 21.42 -8.00
C THR A 45 24.11 22.21 -8.61
N ASP A 46 22.94 22.21 -7.99
CA ASP A 46 21.97 23.27 -8.27
C ASP A 46 21.32 23.82 -6.99
N THR A 47 21.69 25.06 -6.71
CA THR A 47 21.25 25.94 -5.64
C THR A 47 20.09 26.77 -6.19
N THR A 48 18.85 26.51 -5.76
CA THR A 48 17.71 27.33 -6.19
C THR A 48 17.39 28.39 -5.13
N THR A 49 17.93 29.58 -5.35
CA THR A 49 17.63 30.84 -4.67
C THR A 49 16.19 31.27 -4.99
N MET A 50 15.32 31.40 -3.99
CA MET A 50 14.03 32.07 -4.14
C MET A 50 14.23 33.60 -4.03
N SER A 51 14.10 34.30 -5.16
CA SER A 51 14.10 35.76 -5.22
C SER A 51 12.66 36.28 -5.22
N ALA A 52 12.31 37.04 -4.19
CA ALA A 52 11.06 37.78 -4.10
C ALA A 52 11.14 39.04 -4.96
N THR A 53 10.08 39.35 -5.72
CA THR A 53 9.92 40.66 -6.36
C THR A 53 8.52 41.17 -6.09
N SER A 54 8.46 42.20 -5.25
CA SER A 54 7.30 43.06 -5.03
C SER A 54 7.40 44.24 -6.00
N SER A 55 6.38 44.48 -6.80
CA SER A 55 6.23 45.72 -7.56
C SER A 55 4.77 46.16 -7.53
N THR A 56 4.50 47.12 -6.65
CA THR A 56 3.28 47.92 -6.61
C THR A 56 3.43 49.10 -7.55
N THR A 57 2.53 49.22 -8.54
CA THR A 57 2.42 50.38 -9.42
C THR A 57 1.08 51.04 -9.17
N ASP A 58 1.12 52.20 -8.50
CA ASP A 58 0.01 53.13 -8.38
C ASP A 58 -0.28 53.79 -9.73
N ALA A 59 -1.49 53.57 -10.26
CA ALA A 59 -2.02 54.31 -11.40
C ALA A 59 -3.24 55.11 -10.92
N ASN A 60 -3.04 56.42 -10.76
CA ASN A 60 -4.06 57.41 -10.46
C ASN A 60 -4.92 57.67 -11.71
N ALA A 61 -6.12 57.06 -11.75
CA ALA A 61 -7.06 57.21 -12.86
C ALA A 61 -8.16 58.23 -12.51
N THR A 62 -8.17 59.35 -13.22
CA THR A 62 -9.20 60.39 -13.15
C THR A 62 -10.55 59.84 -13.63
N THR A 63 -11.53 59.81 -12.73
CA THR A 63 -12.87 59.28 -12.99
C THR A 63 -13.80 60.39 -13.49
N ALA A 64 -14.35 60.24 -14.70
CA ALA A 64 -15.41 61.10 -15.22
C ALA A 64 -16.75 60.80 -14.49
N PRO A 65 -17.64 61.79 -14.31
CA PRO A 65 -18.91 61.60 -13.66
C PRO A 65 -19.82 60.63 -14.46
N PRO A 66 -20.49 59.68 -13.79
CA PRO A 66 -21.31 58.67 -14.47
C PRO A 66 -22.57 59.28 -15.05
N THR A 67 -22.72 59.23 -16.38
CA THR A 67 -23.97 59.57 -17.05
C THR A 67 -24.95 58.41 -16.93
N THR A 68 -26.02 58.60 -16.15
CA THR A 68 -27.03 57.58 -15.92
C THR A 68 -28.04 57.58 -17.06
N ALA A 69 -28.01 56.53 -17.88
CA ALA A 69 -29.06 56.29 -18.88
C ALA A 69 -30.37 55.88 -18.18
N PRO A 70 -31.54 56.25 -18.73
CA PRO A 70 -32.83 55.86 -18.18
C PRO A 70 -32.99 54.33 -18.19
N PRO A 71 -33.66 53.74 -17.18
CA PRO A 71 -33.78 52.29 -17.04
C PRO A 71 -34.64 51.71 -18.15
N THR A 72 -34.01 50.98 -19.06
CA THR A 72 -34.71 50.17 -20.07
C THR A 72 -35.11 48.85 -19.43
N THR A 73 -36.40 48.66 -19.19
CA THR A 73 -36.94 47.38 -18.70
C THR A 73 -36.97 46.38 -19.86
N ALA A 74 -36.06 45.41 -19.85
CA ALA A 74 -36.11 44.30 -20.79
C ALA A 74 -37.38 43.44 -20.55
N PRO A 75 -38.02 42.92 -21.62
CA PRO A 75 -39.15 42.02 -21.48
C PRO A 75 -38.76 40.77 -20.67
N PRO A 76 -39.70 40.18 -19.91
CA PRO A 76 -39.41 39.01 -19.09
C PRO A 76 -38.99 37.83 -19.98
N THR A 77 -37.72 37.44 -19.86
CA THR A 77 -37.19 36.24 -20.50
C THR A 77 -37.59 35.02 -19.67
N THR A 78 -38.48 34.19 -20.20
CA THR A 78 -38.80 32.89 -19.60
C THR A 78 -37.54 32.02 -19.64
N ALA A 79 -37.04 31.63 -18.46
CA ALA A 79 -35.88 30.74 -18.38
C ALA A 79 -36.21 29.38 -19.02
N PRO A 80 -35.28 28.80 -19.80
CA PRO A 80 -35.48 27.48 -20.37
C PRO A 80 -35.69 26.44 -19.25
N PRO A 81 -36.52 25.41 -19.48
CA PRO A 81 -36.76 24.37 -18.50
C PRO A 81 -35.44 23.75 -18.06
N THR A 82 -35.19 23.73 -16.76
CA THR A 82 -34.02 23.08 -16.18
C THR A 82 -34.23 21.57 -16.24
N THR A 83 -33.41 20.87 -17.02
CA THR A 83 -33.42 19.41 -17.08
C THR A 83 -33.14 18.84 -15.69
N ALA A 84 -33.96 17.88 -15.24
CA ALA A 84 -33.70 17.19 -14.00
C ALA A 84 -32.33 16.47 -14.07
N PRO A 85 -31.56 16.44 -12.98
CA PRO A 85 -30.26 15.78 -12.97
C PRO A 85 -30.45 14.29 -13.25
N THR A 86 -29.83 13.81 -14.33
CA THR A 86 -29.73 12.37 -14.62
C THR A 86 -28.83 11.73 -13.57
N THR A 87 -29.38 10.87 -12.72
CA THR A 87 -28.58 10.05 -11.80
C THR A 87 -27.80 9.04 -12.61
N ALA A 88 -26.46 9.10 -12.57
CA ALA A 88 -25.62 8.08 -13.18
C ALA A 88 -25.95 6.71 -12.59
N ALA A 89 -25.99 5.68 -13.44
CA ALA A 89 -26.11 4.31 -12.95
C ALA A 89 -24.96 4.01 -11.98
N PRO A 90 -25.20 3.25 -10.89
CA PRO A 90 -24.15 2.88 -9.96
C PRO A 90 -23.00 2.19 -10.72
N GLY A 91 -21.79 2.71 -10.55
CA GLY A 91 -20.59 2.11 -11.09
C GLY A 91 -20.33 0.77 -10.42
N SER A 92 -20.01 -0.25 -11.23
CA SER A 92 -19.51 -1.52 -10.75
C SER A 92 -17.99 -1.44 -10.56
N VAL A 93 -17.50 -1.91 -9.42
CA VAL A 93 -16.08 -1.82 -9.05
C VAL A 93 -15.54 -3.24 -8.87
N THR A 94 -14.63 -3.66 -9.75
CA THR A 94 -13.97 -4.97 -9.66
C THR A 94 -12.70 -4.86 -8.82
N VAL A 95 -12.66 -5.58 -7.71
CA VAL A 95 -11.47 -5.74 -6.87
C VAL A 95 -10.85 -7.09 -7.18
N THR A 96 -9.53 -7.12 -7.38
CA THR A 96 -8.79 -8.35 -7.66
C THR A 96 -7.83 -8.64 -6.52
N THR A 97 -7.80 -9.89 -6.08
CA THR A 97 -6.95 -10.37 -5.00
C THR A 97 -6.05 -11.48 -5.52
N VAL A 98 -4.74 -11.36 -5.27
CA VAL A 98 -3.75 -12.41 -5.54
C VAL A 98 -3.50 -13.16 -4.24
N VAL A 99 -3.76 -14.46 -4.19
CA VAL A 99 -3.62 -15.30 -2.99
C VAL A 99 -2.55 -16.35 -3.24
N GLY A 100 -1.65 -16.54 -2.29
CA GLY A 100 -0.64 -17.58 -2.38
C GLY A 100 -0.17 -18.05 -1.02
N THR A 101 0.75 -19.00 -1.05
CA THR A 101 1.37 -19.58 0.14
C THR A 101 2.89 -19.59 -0.02
N LEU A 102 3.64 -19.44 1.06
CA LEU A 102 5.09 -19.63 1.10
C LEU A 102 5.41 -20.68 2.17
N ALA A 103 6.32 -21.60 1.85
CA ALA A 103 6.92 -22.46 2.87
C ALA A 103 8.26 -21.86 3.29
N MET A 104 8.47 -21.72 4.59
CA MET A 104 9.68 -21.15 5.17
C MET A 104 10.26 -22.10 6.21
N SER A 105 11.57 -22.02 6.41
CA SER A 105 12.33 -22.78 7.40
C SER A 105 12.90 -21.81 8.43
N VAL A 106 12.64 -22.08 9.70
CA VAL A 106 13.13 -21.29 10.83
C VAL A 106 13.61 -22.20 11.94
N ALA A 107 14.44 -21.68 12.86
CA ALA A 107 14.98 -22.48 13.96
C ALA A 107 13.91 -22.92 15.00
N ASN A 108 12.88 -22.10 15.20
CA ASN A 108 11.76 -22.38 16.12
C ASN A 108 10.51 -21.67 15.61
N CYS A 109 9.54 -22.44 15.10
CA CYS A 109 8.36 -21.84 14.48
C CYS A 109 7.50 -21.06 15.49
N THR A 110 7.24 -21.61 16.66
CA THR A 110 6.39 -20.97 17.69
C THR A 110 7.00 -19.66 18.19
N ALA A 111 8.32 -19.62 18.40
CA ALA A 111 9.01 -18.40 18.79
C ALA A 111 9.03 -17.37 17.65
N PHE A 112 9.08 -17.83 16.40
CA PHE A 112 9.05 -16.95 15.22
C PHE A 112 7.67 -16.31 15.03
N THR A 113 6.59 -17.11 15.00
CA THR A 113 5.23 -16.60 14.79
C THR A 113 4.71 -15.79 15.99
N GLY A 114 5.20 -16.06 17.20
CA GLY A 114 4.86 -15.28 18.40
C GLY A 114 5.58 -13.93 18.54
N LYS A 115 6.55 -13.59 17.69
CA LYS A 115 7.26 -12.31 17.74
C LYS A 115 6.42 -11.19 17.12
N ALA A 116 6.21 -10.12 17.87
CA ALA A 116 5.52 -8.93 17.38
C ALA A 116 6.21 -8.35 16.14
N GLY A 117 5.42 -7.98 15.13
CA GLY A 117 5.91 -7.38 13.89
C GLY A 117 6.44 -8.36 12.84
N VAL A 118 6.55 -9.66 13.14
CA VAL A 118 7.01 -10.65 12.15
C VAL A 118 6.06 -10.75 10.95
N GLU A 119 4.74 -10.79 11.18
CA GLU A 119 3.75 -10.81 10.10
C GLU A 119 3.85 -9.55 9.22
N VAL A 120 4.02 -8.39 9.85
CA VAL A 120 4.20 -7.10 9.15
C VAL A 120 5.49 -7.08 8.33
N ALA A 121 6.59 -7.63 8.88
CA ALA A 121 7.86 -7.73 8.16
C ALA A 121 7.79 -8.70 6.97
N VAL A 122 7.09 -9.83 7.12
CA VAL A 122 6.84 -10.76 6.01
C VAL A 122 5.96 -10.11 4.94
N ALA A 123 4.88 -9.42 5.33
CA ALA A 123 4.03 -8.66 4.42
C ALA A 123 4.81 -7.58 3.67
N ALA A 124 5.68 -6.85 4.35
CA ALA A 124 6.56 -5.85 3.74
C ALA A 124 7.58 -6.48 2.77
N GLY A 125 8.14 -7.65 3.10
CA GLY A 125 9.01 -8.40 2.18
C GLY A 125 8.30 -8.81 0.89
N ILE A 126 7.07 -9.32 1.00
CA ILE A 126 6.22 -9.69 -0.15
C ILE A 126 5.82 -8.44 -0.95
N ALA A 127 5.49 -7.35 -0.27
CA ALA A 127 5.14 -6.07 -0.91
C ALA A 127 6.31 -5.54 -1.75
N ASN A 128 7.52 -5.57 -1.20
CA ASN A 128 8.75 -5.16 -1.89
C ASN A 128 9.09 -6.05 -3.09
N ALA A 129 8.76 -7.34 -3.03
CA ALA A 129 8.96 -8.27 -4.13
C ALA A 129 7.93 -8.08 -5.26
N SER A 130 6.68 -7.78 -4.91
CA SER A 130 5.57 -7.62 -5.87
C SER A 130 5.39 -6.19 -6.41
N GLY A 131 6.05 -5.20 -5.81
CA GLY A 131 5.91 -3.79 -6.17
C GLY A 131 4.60 -3.14 -5.72
N VAL A 132 3.87 -3.78 -4.80
CA VAL A 132 2.62 -3.26 -4.23
C VAL A 132 2.88 -2.56 -2.89
N ALA A 133 1.92 -1.76 -2.41
CA ALA A 133 2.02 -1.15 -1.09
C ALA A 133 1.86 -2.21 0.03
N ALA A 134 2.64 -2.10 1.11
CA ALA A 134 2.56 -3.04 2.23
C ALA A 134 1.17 -3.11 2.88
N SER A 135 0.41 -2.01 2.86
CA SER A 135 -0.97 -1.96 3.35
C SER A 135 -1.96 -2.79 2.52
N SER A 136 -1.58 -3.18 1.30
CA SER A 136 -2.38 -4.03 0.42
C SER A 136 -2.11 -5.52 0.62
N VAL A 137 -1.13 -5.88 1.46
CA VAL A 137 -0.71 -7.26 1.70
C VAL A 137 -1.18 -7.70 3.09
N MET A 138 -1.92 -8.80 3.13
CA MET A 138 -2.28 -9.51 4.37
C MET A 138 -1.50 -10.82 4.42
N VAL A 139 -0.97 -11.16 5.59
CA VAL A 139 -0.21 -12.40 5.81
C VAL A 139 -0.73 -13.08 7.07
N ALA A 140 -0.92 -14.40 7.01
CA ALA A 140 -1.19 -15.26 8.14
C ALA A 140 -0.08 -16.31 8.24
N LEU A 141 0.53 -16.44 9.42
CA LEU A 141 1.60 -17.41 9.67
C LEU A 141 1.08 -18.59 10.47
N SER A 142 1.39 -19.81 10.03
CA SER A 142 1.04 -21.03 10.75
C SER A 142 2.23 -21.97 10.90
N CYS A 143 2.28 -22.65 12.04
CA CYS A 143 3.23 -23.72 12.33
C CYS A 143 2.55 -25.07 12.04
N PRO A 144 2.82 -25.73 10.90
CA PRO A 144 2.31 -27.07 10.67
C PRO A 144 2.76 -27.98 11.81
N SER A 145 1.80 -28.47 12.60
CA SER A 145 2.09 -29.39 13.70
C SER A 145 2.55 -30.72 13.12
N ARG A 146 3.87 -30.91 13.05
CA ARG A 146 4.44 -32.21 12.73
C ARG A 146 4.25 -33.06 13.99
N ARG A 147 3.38 -34.09 13.93
CA ARG A 147 3.34 -35.12 14.97
C ARG A 147 4.75 -35.66 15.12
N LEU A 148 5.44 -35.24 16.17
CA LEU A 148 6.75 -35.75 16.51
C LEU A 148 6.60 -37.27 16.64
N ALA A 149 7.24 -38.03 15.76
CA ALA A 149 7.47 -39.44 16.03
C ALA A 149 8.26 -39.47 17.35
N SER A 150 7.67 -40.04 18.40
CA SER A 150 8.11 -40.00 19.79
C SER A 150 9.42 -40.76 20.06
N GLY A 151 10.49 -40.44 19.32
CA GLY A 151 11.80 -41.07 19.42
C GLY A 151 12.82 -40.16 20.10
N LEU A 152 13.49 -40.69 21.11
CA LEU A 152 14.57 -40.06 21.91
C LEU A 152 15.80 -39.59 21.10
N LEU A 153 15.83 -39.83 19.78
CA LEU A 153 16.94 -39.49 18.89
C LEU A 153 16.53 -38.63 17.68
N ALA A 154 15.35 -38.03 17.71
CA ALA A 154 14.92 -37.13 16.64
C ALA A 154 15.78 -35.85 16.66
N ARG A 155 16.81 -35.82 15.81
CA ARG A 155 17.56 -34.60 15.48
C ARG A 155 16.55 -33.51 15.12
N ARG A 156 16.57 -32.39 15.85
CA ARG A 156 15.74 -31.22 15.53
C ARG A 156 16.11 -30.74 14.14
N LEU A 157 15.26 -31.06 13.16
CA LEU A 157 15.26 -30.40 11.86
C LEU A 157 14.73 -28.98 12.07
N ALA A 158 15.08 -28.06 11.17
CA ALA A 158 14.47 -26.75 11.17
C ALA A 158 12.94 -26.88 11.07
N ASP A 159 12.23 -26.03 11.79
CA ASP A 159 10.76 -26.05 11.80
C ASP A 159 10.26 -25.36 10.52
N ALA A 160 9.23 -25.96 9.92
CA ALA A 160 8.52 -25.34 8.82
C ALA A 160 7.53 -24.29 9.33
N VAL A 161 7.42 -23.18 8.63
CA VAL A 161 6.38 -22.15 8.78
C VAL A 161 5.67 -22.06 7.43
N ASN A 162 4.35 -22.07 7.44
CA ASN A 162 3.56 -21.72 6.26
C ASN A 162 3.11 -20.27 6.40
N ALA A 163 3.36 -19.46 5.38
CA ALA A 163 2.82 -18.11 5.28
C ALA A 163 1.78 -18.06 4.17
N GLU A 164 0.52 -17.91 4.54
CA GLU A 164 -0.55 -17.63 3.60
C GLU A 164 -0.63 -16.12 3.41
N TYR A 165 -0.75 -15.66 2.17
CA TYR A 165 -0.80 -14.23 1.89
C TYR A 165 -1.89 -13.90 0.87
N GLY A 166 -2.44 -12.70 1.01
CA GLY A 166 -3.37 -12.09 0.07
C GLY A 166 -2.93 -10.68 -0.28
N ILE A 167 -2.91 -10.35 -1.56
CA ILE A 167 -2.58 -9.02 -2.08
C ILE A 167 -3.82 -8.44 -2.74
N THR A 168 -4.35 -7.35 -2.18
CA THR A 168 -5.52 -6.65 -2.75
C THR A 168 -5.06 -5.57 -3.71
N ILE A 169 -5.44 -5.70 -4.99
CA ILE A 169 -5.18 -4.70 -6.01
C ILE A 169 -6.39 -3.75 -6.09
N PRO A 170 -6.21 -2.44 -5.84
CA PRO A 170 -7.29 -1.48 -5.92
C PRO A 170 -7.96 -1.51 -7.30
N ALA A 171 -9.28 -1.35 -7.30
CA ALA A 171 -10.03 -1.27 -8.54
C ALA A 171 -9.60 -0.05 -9.39
N GLY A 172 -9.48 -0.25 -10.69
CA GLY A 172 -9.03 0.80 -11.62
C GLY A 172 -7.52 1.07 -11.58
N SER A 173 -6.73 0.27 -10.86
CA SER A 173 -5.27 0.33 -10.94
C SER A 173 -4.79 0.07 -12.37
N THR A 174 -4.07 1.03 -12.95
CA THR A 174 -3.45 0.91 -14.29
C THR A 174 -1.96 0.58 -14.24
N THR A 175 -1.31 0.81 -13.10
CA THR A 175 0.12 0.62 -12.90
C THR A 175 0.47 -0.80 -12.44
N ILE A 176 -0.45 -1.44 -11.71
CA ILE A 176 -0.26 -2.77 -11.11
C ILE A 176 -1.40 -3.66 -11.57
N SER A 177 -1.06 -4.78 -12.20
CA SER A 177 -1.98 -5.85 -12.60
C SER A 177 -1.75 -7.12 -11.77
N ALA A 178 -2.75 -7.99 -11.69
CA ALA A 178 -2.60 -9.28 -11.00
C ALA A 178 -1.51 -10.15 -11.64
N ALA A 179 -1.44 -10.17 -12.98
CA ALA A 179 -0.42 -10.91 -13.71
C ALA A 179 1.00 -10.39 -13.43
N SER A 180 1.19 -9.07 -13.36
CA SER A 180 2.51 -8.50 -13.02
C SER A 180 2.93 -8.85 -11.59
N VAL A 181 1.98 -8.85 -10.64
CA VAL A 181 2.24 -9.27 -9.25
C VAL A 181 2.64 -10.74 -9.19
N THR A 182 1.87 -11.63 -9.84
CA THR A 182 2.17 -13.07 -9.90
C THR A 182 3.54 -13.33 -10.50
N ASN A 183 3.84 -12.71 -11.65
CA ASN A 183 5.13 -12.86 -12.33
C ASN A 183 6.29 -12.35 -11.47
N ALA A 184 6.12 -11.23 -10.76
CA ALA A 184 7.16 -10.69 -9.89
C ALA A 184 7.49 -11.65 -8.74
N ILE A 185 6.47 -12.23 -8.08
CA ILE A 185 6.66 -13.19 -6.98
C ILE A 185 7.36 -14.46 -7.46
N VAL A 186 6.92 -15.02 -8.59
CA VAL A 186 7.51 -16.23 -9.17
C VAL A 186 8.96 -15.98 -9.62
N THR A 187 9.23 -14.81 -10.21
CA THR A 187 10.57 -14.43 -10.69
C THR A 187 11.55 -14.21 -9.55
N GLU A 188 11.14 -13.55 -8.46
CA GLU A 188 11.97 -13.40 -7.25
C GLU A 188 12.33 -14.76 -6.63
N GLY A 189 11.38 -15.70 -6.66
CA GLY A 189 11.57 -17.06 -6.17
C GLY A 189 11.96 -17.12 -4.69
N ALA A 190 12.44 -18.28 -4.25
CA ALA A 190 12.75 -18.52 -2.84
C ALA A 190 13.91 -17.64 -2.33
N THR A 191 15.00 -17.51 -3.08
CA THR A 191 16.18 -16.75 -2.67
C THR A 191 15.91 -15.25 -2.62
N GLY A 192 15.24 -14.70 -3.64
CA GLY A 192 14.87 -13.28 -3.69
C GLY A 192 13.93 -12.91 -2.55
N LEU A 193 12.86 -13.68 -2.36
CA LEU A 193 11.92 -13.47 -1.26
C LEU A 193 12.59 -13.60 0.11
N THR A 194 13.51 -14.56 0.30
CA THR A 194 14.28 -14.68 1.56
C THR A 194 15.04 -13.38 1.86
N SER A 195 15.74 -12.83 0.86
CA SER A 195 16.50 -11.59 1.00
C SER A 195 15.61 -10.39 1.32
N LYS A 196 14.48 -10.25 0.62
CA LYS A 196 13.52 -9.15 0.83
C LYS A 196 12.87 -9.22 2.23
N ILE A 197 12.48 -10.42 2.67
CA ILE A 197 11.89 -10.64 4.00
C ILE A 197 12.94 -10.38 5.09
N ALA A 198 14.17 -10.87 4.94
CA ALA A 198 15.24 -10.60 5.91
C ALA A 198 15.56 -9.09 6.04
N THR A 199 15.55 -8.38 4.91
CA THR A 199 15.72 -6.92 4.88
C THR A 199 14.58 -6.23 5.64
N ALA A 200 13.33 -6.63 5.39
CA ALA A 200 12.16 -6.08 6.08
C ALA A 200 12.17 -6.39 7.59
N MET A 201 12.60 -7.58 8.00
CA MET A 201 12.77 -7.93 9.42
C MET A 201 13.81 -7.05 10.11
N THR A 202 14.94 -6.80 9.43
CA THR A 202 15.99 -5.90 9.94
C THR A 202 15.45 -4.48 10.10
N ALA A 203 14.69 -3.98 9.12
CA ALA A 203 14.05 -2.66 9.19
C ALA A 203 13.02 -2.56 10.34
N ALA A 204 12.37 -3.68 10.68
CA ALA A 204 11.46 -3.78 11.82
C ALA A 204 12.18 -4.04 13.17
N ASN A 205 13.51 -4.00 13.20
CA ASN A 205 14.34 -4.32 14.38
C ASN A 205 14.14 -5.75 14.92
N ILE A 206 13.76 -6.70 14.05
CA ILE A 206 13.59 -8.11 14.39
C ILE A 206 14.91 -8.82 14.09
N SER A 207 15.68 -9.12 15.12
CA SER A 207 16.98 -9.77 15.01
C SER A 207 16.99 -11.21 15.55
N GLY A 208 18.07 -11.94 15.25
CA GLY A 208 18.31 -13.30 15.72
C GLY A 208 17.39 -14.35 15.07
N VAL A 209 16.78 -14.04 13.93
CA VAL A 209 15.94 -14.95 13.17
C VAL A 209 16.68 -15.33 11.89
N ASN A 210 17.03 -16.62 11.77
CA ASN A 210 17.46 -17.19 10.51
C ASN A 210 16.21 -17.76 9.83
N LEU A 211 15.76 -17.08 8.78
CA LEU A 211 14.64 -17.50 7.94
C LEU A 211 15.14 -17.85 6.55
N THR A 212 14.61 -18.92 5.98
CA THR A 212 14.82 -19.28 4.57
C THR A 212 13.50 -19.66 3.95
N VAL A 213 13.09 -19.00 2.89
CA VAL A 213 11.96 -19.45 2.07
C VAL A 213 12.42 -20.71 1.32
N THR A 214 11.69 -21.80 1.46
CA THR A 214 12.06 -23.11 0.88
C THR A 214 11.22 -23.46 -0.33
N ASN A 215 10.00 -22.93 -0.44
CA ASN A 215 9.11 -23.19 -1.57
C ASN A 215 8.21 -21.98 -1.84
N VAL A 216 7.99 -21.69 -3.12
CA VAL A 216 7.14 -20.60 -3.61
C VAL A 216 6.22 -21.15 -4.70
N PRO A 217 5.07 -21.75 -4.32
CA PRO A 217 4.02 -22.10 -5.26
C PRO A 217 3.54 -20.90 -6.09
N GLU A 218 3.01 -21.17 -7.29
CA GLU A 218 2.41 -20.14 -8.13
C GLU A 218 1.16 -19.54 -7.44
N PRO A 219 1.08 -18.20 -7.31
CA PRO A 219 -0.10 -17.54 -6.75
C PRO A 219 -1.35 -17.72 -7.61
N THR A 220 -2.51 -17.74 -6.97
CA THR A 220 -3.82 -17.75 -7.63
C THR A 220 -4.46 -16.37 -7.63
N THR A 221 -5.34 -16.09 -8.58
CA THR A 221 -6.03 -14.79 -8.68
C THR A 221 -7.53 -14.96 -8.58
N THR A 222 -8.18 -14.09 -7.81
CA THR A 222 -9.64 -14.05 -7.66
C THR A 222 -10.12 -12.62 -7.86
N SER A 223 -11.24 -12.45 -8.53
CA SER A 223 -11.86 -11.13 -8.73
C SER A 223 -13.27 -11.13 -8.19
N THR A 224 -13.57 -10.13 -7.37
CA THR A 224 -14.92 -9.90 -6.84
C THR A 224 -15.45 -8.58 -7.37
N VAL A 225 -16.67 -8.62 -7.89
CA VAL A 225 -17.36 -7.43 -8.37
C VAL A 225 -18.20 -6.87 -7.23
N SER A 226 -17.85 -5.68 -6.76
CA SER A 226 -18.64 -4.95 -5.77
C SER A 226 -19.58 -3.99 -6.50
N THR A 227 -20.87 -4.13 -6.24
CA THR A 227 -21.89 -3.19 -6.73
C THR A 227 -22.33 -2.30 -5.58
N THR A 228 -22.08 -1.00 -5.69
CA THR A 228 -22.69 -0.03 -4.79
C THR A 228 -24.15 0.08 -5.19
N ALA A 229 -25.07 -0.41 -4.35
CA ALA A 229 -26.49 -0.23 -4.62
C ALA A 229 -26.77 1.27 -4.83
N ALA A 230 -27.50 1.61 -5.89
CA ALA A 230 -27.95 2.98 -6.08
C ALA A 230 -28.69 3.43 -4.81
N PRO A 231 -28.51 4.68 -4.34
CA PRO A 231 -29.30 5.19 -3.24
C PRO A 231 -30.77 5.06 -3.64
N SER A 232 -31.51 4.17 -2.97
CA SER A 232 -32.94 4.04 -3.19
C SER A 232 -33.55 5.40 -2.91
N LYS A 233 -34.37 5.93 -3.84
CA LYS A 233 -35.13 7.15 -3.59
C LYS A 233 -35.83 6.96 -2.26
N GLN A 234 -35.40 7.73 -1.27
CA GLN A 234 -35.95 7.68 0.07
C GLN A 234 -37.36 8.24 -0.10
N ASP A 235 -38.34 7.35 -0.22
CA ASP A 235 -39.74 7.75 -0.22
C ASP A 235 -39.97 8.37 1.16
N SER A 236 -40.06 9.71 1.18
CA SER A 236 -40.16 10.54 2.39
C SER A 236 -41.36 10.17 3.28
N SER A 237 -42.20 9.24 2.84
CA SER A 237 -43.39 8.75 3.51
C SER A 237 -43.11 7.69 4.59
N ALA A 238 -41.92 7.08 4.62
CA ALA A 238 -41.59 6.01 5.59
C ALA A 238 -40.31 6.32 6.38
N ARG A 239 -40.44 7.09 7.46
CA ARG A 239 -39.39 7.35 8.46
C ARG A 239 -39.16 6.12 9.34
N GLN A 240 -38.67 5.03 8.74
CA GLN A 240 -38.28 3.81 9.46
C GLN A 240 -36.80 3.92 9.83
N VAL A 241 -36.54 3.94 11.13
CA VAL A 241 -35.22 4.02 11.75
C VAL A 241 -34.49 2.69 11.48
N PHE A 242 -33.67 2.64 10.43
CA PHE A 242 -32.77 1.51 10.18
C PHE A 242 -31.39 1.82 10.75
N THR A 243 -31.19 1.54 12.04
CA THR A 243 -29.88 1.51 12.72
C THR A 243 -29.14 0.19 12.45
N GLY A 244 -29.21 -0.31 11.22
CA GLY A 244 -28.68 -1.61 10.81
C GLY A 244 -27.23 -1.54 10.36
N SER A 245 -26.31 -1.57 11.32
CA SER A 245 -24.97 -2.18 11.27
C SER A 245 -24.30 -2.41 9.89
N LEU A 246 -23.40 -1.51 9.50
CA LEU A 246 -22.44 -1.69 8.39
C LEU A 246 -21.36 -2.77 8.69
N ALA A 247 -21.38 -3.39 9.87
CA ALA A 247 -20.30 -4.27 10.32
C ALA A 247 -20.38 -5.71 9.77
N ALA A 248 -21.51 -6.12 9.17
CA ALA A 248 -21.73 -7.54 8.83
C ALA A 248 -21.17 -7.97 7.47
N VAL A 249 -20.94 -7.06 6.51
CA VAL A 249 -20.51 -7.46 5.16
C VAL A 249 -19.03 -7.83 5.09
N LEU A 250 -18.18 -7.29 5.99
CA LEU A 250 -16.75 -7.61 5.99
C LEU A 250 -16.42 -8.97 6.65
N ALA A 251 -17.38 -9.60 7.35
CA ALA A 251 -17.14 -10.85 8.06
C ALA A 251 -17.26 -12.12 7.18
N MET A 252 -17.91 -12.06 6.01
CA MET A 252 -18.09 -13.26 5.17
C MET A 252 -16.91 -13.62 4.27
N ALA A 253 -15.94 -12.72 4.08
CA ALA A 253 -14.77 -13.00 3.23
C ALA A 253 -13.65 -13.79 3.94
N MET A 254 -13.63 -13.84 5.28
CA MET A 254 -12.58 -14.55 6.03
C MET A 254 -12.95 -15.97 6.47
N ALA A 255 -14.21 -16.41 6.30
CA ALA A 255 -14.64 -17.75 6.69
C ALA A 255 -14.34 -18.84 5.65
N ALA A 256 -13.79 -18.49 4.48
CA ALA A 256 -13.46 -19.44 3.42
C ALA A 256 -11.98 -19.88 3.38
N PHE A 257 -11.16 -19.41 4.33
CA PHE A 257 -9.70 -19.66 4.37
C PHE A 257 -9.21 -20.14 5.75
N ALA A 258 -10.10 -20.74 6.56
CA ALA A 258 -9.73 -21.40 7.82
C ALA A 258 -9.77 -22.93 7.68
#